data_AF-B3E4Y9-F1
#
_entry.id   AF-B3E4Y9-F1
#
_cell.length_a   1.000
_cell.length_b   1.000
_cell.length_c   1.000
_cell.angle_alpha   90.00
_cell.angle_beta   90.00
_cell.angle_gamma   90.00
#
_symmetry.space_group_name_H-M   'P 1'
#
loop_
_entity.id
_entity.type
_entity.pdbx_description
1 polymer ?
#
loop_
_entity_poly.entity_id
_entity_poly.type
_entity_poly.pdbx_seq_one_letter_code
_entity_poly.pdbx_strand_id
1 'polypeptide(L)'
;MSTMILWQICHKNELNNGDLTRYIVKLLRKRKIMTKQVARDLNIPVERARNWYYKDTGMTALDLLRMMQKYEFVREAVEKSLSLEE
;
A
#
# COMPACT_ATOMS: atom_id res chain seq x y z
N MET A 1 14.01 -6.23 0.90
CA MET A 1 12.80 -6.88 0.32
C MET A 1 13.03 -7.10 -1.16
N SER A 2 12.95 -8.35 -1.61
CA SER A 2 13.16 -8.73 -3.01
C SER A 2 11.91 -8.43 -3.84
N THR A 3 12.08 -7.94 -5.07
CA THR A 3 11.00 -7.68 -6.04
C THR A 3 10.20 -8.94 -6.39
N MET A 4 10.80 -10.12 -6.20
CA MET A 4 10.19 -11.42 -6.47
C MET A 4 9.01 -11.72 -5.54
N ILE A 5 9.08 -11.28 -4.28
CA ILE A 5 8.02 -11.48 -3.28
C ILE A 5 6.80 -10.64 -3.68
N LEU A 6 6.99 -9.38 -4.08
CA LEU A 6 5.88 -8.52 -4.54
C LEU A 6 5.14 -9.08 -5.76
N TRP A 7 5.86 -9.70 -6.71
CA TRP A 7 5.23 -10.26 -7.91
C TRP A 7 4.34 -11.47 -7.57
N GLN A 8 4.77 -12.32 -6.63
CA GLN A 8 4.00 -13.47 -6.18
C GLN A 8 2.69 -13.06 -5.49
N ILE A 9 2.71 -11.96 -4.72
CA ILE A 9 1.52 -11.38 -4.06
C ILE A 9 0.46 -10.95 -5.08
N CYS A 10 0.87 -10.28 -6.16
CA CYS A 10 -0.07 -9.81 -7.18
C CYS A 10 -0.69 -10.95 -8.01
N HIS A 11 -0.01 -12.09 -8.14
CA HIS A 11 -0.42 -13.14 -9.07
C HIS A 11 -1.21 -14.28 -8.42
N LYS A 12 -0.97 -14.61 -7.13
CA LYS A 12 -1.60 -15.77 -6.48
C LYS A 12 -2.98 -15.51 -5.87
N ASN A 13 -3.30 -14.28 -5.47
CA ASN A 13 -4.45 -14.03 -4.58
C ASN A 13 -5.69 -13.44 -5.24
N GLU A 14 -5.73 -13.29 -6.58
CA GLU A 14 -6.76 -12.47 -7.28
C GLU A 14 -6.95 -11.07 -6.67
N LEU A 15 -6.01 -10.61 -5.83
CA LEU A 15 -6.03 -9.29 -5.22
C LEU A 15 -5.61 -8.29 -6.28
N ASN A 16 -6.61 -7.72 -6.95
CA ASN A 16 -6.39 -6.61 -7.84
C ASN A 16 -5.66 -5.50 -7.04
N ASN A 17 -4.69 -4.86 -7.69
CA ASN A 17 -3.88 -3.80 -7.11
C ASN A 17 -4.72 -2.67 -6.48
N GLY A 18 -5.94 -2.46 -7.01
CA GLY A 18 -6.94 -1.57 -6.42
C GLY A 18 -7.41 -1.99 -5.02
N ASP A 19 -7.66 -3.28 -4.79
CA ASP A 19 -8.14 -3.79 -3.49
C ASP A 19 -7.10 -3.68 -2.39
N LEU A 20 -5.84 -4.03 -2.70
CA LEU A 20 -4.72 -3.83 -1.77
C LEU A 20 -4.55 -2.34 -1.43
N THR A 21 -4.63 -1.48 -2.44
CA THR A 21 -4.56 -0.03 -2.26
C THR A 21 -5.69 0.47 -1.36
N ARG A 22 -6.91 0.01 -1.60
CA ARG A 22 -8.09 0.37 -0.81
C ARG A 22 -7.98 -0.10 0.64
N TYR A 23 -7.43 -1.30 0.87
CA TYR A 23 -7.14 -1.81 2.20
C TYR A 23 -6.13 -0.94 2.94
N ILE A 24 -5.00 -0.63 2.30
CA ILE A 24 -3.96 0.24 2.88
C ILE A 24 -4.51 1.63 3.18
N VAL A 25 -5.28 2.23 2.27
CA VAL A 25 -5.94 3.53 2.50
C VAL A 25 -6.89 3.48 3.70
N LYS A 26 -7.63 2.38 3.91
CA LYS A 26 -8.46 2.21 5.11
C LYS A 26 -7.60 2.22 6.39
N LEU A 27 -6.44 1.59 6.40
CA LEU A 27 -5.51 1.63 7.54
C LEU A 27 -4.99 3.05 7.81
N LEU A 28 -4.62 3.78 6.75
CA LEU A 28 -4.17 5.17 6.86
C LEU A 28 -5.26 6.07 7.45
N ARG A 29 -6.50 5.94 6.97
CA ARG A 29 -7.66 6.69 7.48
C ARG A 29 -7.94 6.39 8.95
N LYS A 30 -7.84 5.13 9.38
CA LYS A 30 -7.99 4.74 10.79
C LYS A 30 -6.98 5.44 11.69
N ARG A 31 -5.76 5.68 11.19
CA ARG A 31 -4.70 6.43 11.88
C ARG A 31 -4.72 7.94 11.62
N LYS A 32 -5.78 8.47 10.99
CA LYS A 32 -5.95 9.88 10.62
C LYS A 32 -4.82 10.44 9.74
N ILE A 33 -4.12 9.57 9.00
CA ILE A 33 -3.06 9.97 8.09
C ILE A 33 -3.69 10.52 6.81
N MET A 34 -3.41 11.78 6.53
CA MET A 34 -3.99 12.52 5.40
C MET A 34 -3.16 12.37 4.13
N THR A 35 -3.78 12.57 2.97
CA THR A 35 -3.12 12.50 1.64
C THR A 35 -1.86 13.36 1.54
N LYS A 36 -1.90 14.60 2.05
CA LYS A 36 -0.74 15.50 2.06
C LYS A 36 0.42 14.97 2.90
N GLN A 37 0.11 14.31 4.02
CA GLN A 37 1.11 13.71 4.88
C GLN A 37 1.76 12.52 4.18
N VAL A 38 0.99 11.62 3.59
CA VAL A 38 1.51 10.49 2.79
C VAL A 38 2.39 10.99 1.65
N ALA A 39 1.93 11.99 0.91
CA ALA A 39 2.69 12.56 -0.20
C ALA A 39 4.06 13.09 0.23
N ARG A 40 4.09 13.84 1.35
CA ARG A 40 5.34 14.34 1.95
C ARG A 40 6.22 13.20 2.45
N ASP A 41 5.64 12.25 3.17
CA ASP A 41 6.34 11.15 3.83
C ASP A 41 7.01 10.20 2.83
N LEU A 42 6.39 9.99 1.67
CA LEU A 42 6.91 9.12 0.61
C LEU A 42 7.66 9.87 -0.50
N ASN A 43 7.74 11.20 -0.40
CA ASN A 43 8.28 12.10 -1.41
C ASN A 43 7.70 11.83 -2.81
N ILE A 44 6.37 11.98 -2.93
CA ILE A 44 5.60 11.81 -4.17
C ILE A 44 4.63 12.99 -4.39
N PRO A 45 4.14 13.20 -5.63
CA PRO A 45 3.11 14.20 -5.89
C PRO A 45 1.83 13.96 -5.07
N VAL A 46 1.23 15.05 -4.58
CA VAL A 46 -0.01 15.00 -3.78
C VAL A 46 -1.14 14.39 -4.59
N GLU A 47 -1.18 14.63 -5.90
CA GLU A 47 -2.15 14.07 -6.84
C GLU A 47 -2.08 12.54 -6.88
N ARG A 48 -0.86 11.98 -6.82
CA ARG A 48 -0.66 10.52 -6.81
C ARG A 48 -1.24 9.91 -5.53
N ALA A 49 -0.93 10.49 -4.37
CA ALA A 49 -1.52 10.06 -3.10
C ALA A 49 -3.05 10.26 -3.07
N ARG A 50 -3.54 11.35 -3.67
CA ARG A 50 -4.97 11.62 -3.80
C ARG A 50 -5.67 10.56 -4.65
N ASN A 51 -5.05 10.11 -5.75
CA ASN A 51 -5.62 9.08 -6.61
C ASN A 51 -5.82 7.75 -5.88
N TRP A 52 -4.90 7.36 -4.99
CA TRP A 52 -5.08 6.18 -4.13
C TRP A 52 -6.30 6.32 -3.21
N TYR A 53 -6.54 7.52 -2.68
CA TYR A 53 -7.62 7.75 -1.72
C TYR A 53 -9.01 7.84 -2.36
N TYR A 54 -9.09 8.23 -3.64
CA TYR A 54 -10.37 8.66 -4.24
C TYR A 54 -10.64 8.17 -5.67
N LYS A 55 -9.64 7.69 -6.41
CA LYS A 55 -9.79 7.31 -7.83
C LYS A 55 -9.51 5.83 -8.10
N ASP A 56 -9.52 5.01 -7.04
CA ASP A 56 -9.29 3.56 -7.09
C ASP A 56 -8.03 3.16 -7.88
N THR A 57 -7.05 4.06 -7.93
CA THR A 57 -5.81 3.85 -8.67
C THR A 57 -4.87 3.01 -7.81
N GLY A 58 -4.44 1.86 -8.33
CA GLY A 58 -3.52 0.99 -7.63
C GLY A 58 -2.17 1.66 -7.34
N MET A 59 -1.62 1.39 -6.15
CA MET A 59 -0.22 1.67 -5.83
C MET A 59 0.68 0.84 -6.73
N THR A 60 1.80 1.42 -7.17
CA THR A 60 2.85 0.62 -7.82
C THR A 60 3.61 -0.19 -6.76
N ALA A 61 4.34 -1.22 -7.20
CA ALA A 61 5.24 -1.97 -6.33
C ALA A 61 6.20 -1.07 -5.52
N LEU A 62 6.73 -0.02 -6.16
CA LEU A 62 7.62 0.95 -5.49
C LEU A 62 6.87 1.77 -4.43
N ASP A 63 5.64 2.19 -4.71
CA ASP A 63 4.82 2.91 -3.74
C ASP A 63 4.54 2.03 -2.51
N LEU A 64 4.21 0.75 -2.73
CA LEU A 64 3.98 -0.22 -1.65
C LEU A 64 5.23 -0.44 -0.81
N LEU A 65 6.40 -0.60 -1.43
CA LEU A 65 7.67 -0.72 -0.72
C LEU A 65 7.94 0.50 0.16
N ARG A 66 7.77 1.71 -0.37
CA ARG A 66 7.93 2.94 0.40
C ARG A 66 6.92 3.02 1.56
N MET A 67 5.68 2.60 1.34
CA MET A 67 4.65 2.54 2.38
C MET A 67 5.03 1.60 3.52
N MET A 68 5.49 0.38 3.21
CA MET A 68 5.93 -0.59 4.21
C MET A 68 7.18 -0.13 4.97
N GLN A 69 8.09 0.57 4.29
CA GLN A 69 9.28 1.15 4.94
C GLN A 69 8.92 2.31 5.87
N LYS A 70 7.99 3.17 5.46
CA LYS A 70 7.63 4.38 6.20
C LYS A 70 6.64 4.13 7.33
N TYR A 71 5.70 3.23 7.12
CA TYR A 71 4.59 2.95 8.02
C TYR A 71 4.64 1.50 8.47
N GLU A 72 5.19 1.26 9.65
CA GLU A 72 5.34 -0.09 10.22
C GLU A 72 4.02 -0.86 10.28
N PHE A 73 2.92 -0.20 10.61
CA PHE A 73 1.60 -0.85 10.64
C PHE A 73 1.09 -1.29 9.25
N VAL A 74 1.57 -0.66 8.17
CA VAL A 74 1.29 -1.11 6.81
C VAL A 74 2.11 -2.36 6.54
N ARG A 75 3.39 -2.38 6.91
CA ARG A 75 4.26 -3.57 6.81
C ARG A 75 3.66 -4.75 7.54
N GLU A 76 3.32 -4.59 8.82
CA GLU A 76 2.72 -5.66 9.63
C GLU A 76 1.41 -6.19 9.01
N ALA A 77 0.57 -5.30 8.49
CA ALA A 77 -0.70 -5.70 7.89
C ALA A 77 -0.49 -6.50 6.59
N VAL A 78 0.46 -6.07 5.76
CA VAL A 78 0.84 -6.79 4.52
C VAL A 78 1.49 -8.13 4.87
N GLU A 79 2.47 -8.17 5.78
CA GLU A 79 3.13 -9.41 6.19
C GLU A 79 2.16 -10.41 6.82
N LYS A 80 1.23 -9.95 7.68
CA LYS A 80 0.19 -10.82 8.26
C LYS A 80 -0.74 -11.42 7.21
N SER A 81 -1.08 -10.65 6.17
CA SER A 81 -1.88 -11.17 5.07
C SER A 81 -1.14 -12.26 4.27
N LEU A 82 0.20 -12.26 4.28
CA LEU A 82 1.01 -13.29 3.62
C LEU A 82 1.16 -14.56 4.47
N SER A 83 1.26 -14.41 5.79
CA SER A 83 1.42 -15.55 6.70
C SER A 83 0.14 -16.37 6.91
N LEU A 84 -1.02 -15.89 6.45
CA LEU A 84 -2.29 -16.63 6.52
C LEU A 84 -2.50 -17.58 5.33
N GLU A 85 -1.51 -17.67 4.42
CA GLU A 85 -1.52 -18.51 3.22
C GLU A 85 -0.56 -19.72 3.30
N GLU A 86 0.08 -19.95 4.46
CA GLU A 86 0.81 -21.19 4.82
C GLU A 86 -0.06 -22.10 5.69
#